data_AF-A0A6G8ARX4-F1
#
_entry.id   AF-A0A6G8ARX4-F1
#
_cell.length_a   1.000
_cell.length_b   1.000
_cell.length_c   1.000
_cell.angle_alpha   90.00
_cell.angle_beta   90.00
_cell.angle_gamma   90.00
#
_symmetry.space_group_name_H-M   'P 1'
#
loop_
_entity.id
_entity.type
_entity.pdbx_description
1 polymer ?
#
loop_
_entity_poly.entity_id
_entity_poly.type
_entity_poly.pdbx_seq_one_letter_code
_entity_poly.pdbx_strand_id
1 'polypeptide(L)'
;MKKLVRTSMTYMIAGLASGLFYREFTKINDFQGKSQLGTLHTHILILGMFFFLIVLLLEKAFKLSEHKHYKKFYALYNSGLGITLLMMLTHGIMTVLGKADSPMIAGIAGLGHIFLTIGLGFFFAALMGQVGKQEKA
;
A
#
# COMPACT_ATOMS: atom_id res chain seq x y z
N MET A 1 14.60 -1.59 11.63
CA MET A 1 15.08 -0.69 10.54
C MET A 1 15.34 -1.38 9.20
N LYS A 2 16.32 -2.30 9.02
CA LYS A 2 16.61 -2.93 7.70
C LYS A 2 15.38 -3.52 6.98
N LYS A 3 14.43 -4.07 7.75
CA LYS A 3 13.16 -4.58 7.22
C LYS A 3 12.36 -3.48 6.49
N LEU A 4 12.18 -2.30 7.09
CA LEU A 4 11.42 -1.19 6.51
C LEU A 4 12.05 -0.68 5.21
N VAL A 5 13.39 -0.61 5.14
CA VAL A 5 14.13 -0.26 3.92
C VAL A 5 13.88 -1.27 2.80
N ARG A 6 13.94 -2.57 3.12
CA ARG A 6 13.64 -3.62 2.13
C ARG A 6 12.21 -3.50 1.62
N THR A 7 11.25 -3.27 2.52
CA THR A 7 9.84 -3.08 2.17
C THR A 7 9.62 -1.89 1.26
N SER A 8 10.18 -0.72 1.60
CA SER A 8 10.05 0.48 0.77
C SER A 8 10.71 0.27 -0.60
N MET A 9 11.86 -0.42 -0.66
CA MET A 9 12.54 -0.76 -1.90
C MET A 9 11.72 -1.72 -2.76
N THR A 10 11.11 -2.75 -2.17
CA THR A 10 10.22 -3.67 -2.90
C THR A 10 9.04 -2.92 -3.51
N TYR A 11 8.40 -2.02 -2.75
CA TYR A 11 7.32 -1.20 -3.28
C TYR A 11 7.82 -0.21 -4.36
N MET A 12 9.00 0.37 -4.22
CA MET A 12 9.60 1.21 -5.28
C MET A 12 9.70 0.44 -6.60
N ILE A 13 10.30 -0.75 -6.57
CA ILE A 13 10.48 -1.59 -7.75
C ILE A 13 9.12 -1.96 -8.35
N ALA A 14 8.18 -2.42 -7.53
CA ALA A 14 6.83 -2.76 -7.99
C ALA A 14 6.09 -1.56 -8.59
N GLY A 15 6.23 -0.37 -8.00
CA GLY A 15 5.60 0.85 -8.46
C GLY A 15 6.13 1.26 -9.84
N LEU A 16 7.44 1.29 -10.02
CA LEU A 16 8.07 1.60 -11.30
C LEU A 16 7.70 0.55 -12.37
N ALA A 17 7.75 -0.73 -12.03
CA ALA A 17 7.35 -1.81 -12.93
C ALA A 17 5.88 -1.68 -13.36
N SER A 18 4.98 -1.32 -12.43
CA SER A 18 3.56 -1.12 -12.74
C SER A 18 3.29 0.09 -13.64
N GLY A 19 4.09 1.16 -13.52
CA GLY A 19 3.98 2.33 -14.39
C GLY A 19 4.40 2.01 -15.82
N LEU A 20 5.48 1.26 -16.00
CA LEU A 20 5.89 0.74 -17.30
C LEU A 20 4.83 -0.20 -17.87
N PHE A 21 4.33 -1.12 -17.05
CA PHE A 21 3.28 -2.06 -17.44
C PHE A 21 2.03 -1.33 -17.94
N TYR A 22 1.54 -0.32 -17.22
CA TYR A 22 0.40 0.49 -17.66
C TYR A 22 0.62 1.05 -19.08
N ARG A 23 1.76 1.70 -19.31
CA ARG A 23 2.05 2.37 -20.59
C ARG A 23 2.10 1.40 -21.76
N GLU A 24 2.81 0.28 -21.60
CA GLU A 24 2.93 -0.72 -22.67
C GLU A 24 1.61 -1.46 -22.88
N PHE A 25 0.91 -1.81 -21.80
CA PHE A 25 -0.33 -2.57 -21.88
C PHE A 25 -1.46 -1.77 -22.53
N THR A 26 -1.63 -0.48 -22.21
CA THR A 26 -2.64 0.35 -22.89
C THR A 26 -2.31 0.58 -24.36
N LYS A 27 -1.02 0.72 -24.69
CA LYS A 27 -0.57 0.90 -26.07
C LYS A 27 -0.86 -0.34 -26.93
N ILE A 28 -0.59 -1.55 -26.42
CA ILE A 28 -0.83 -2.80 -27.15
C ILE A 28 -2.33 -3.06 -27.38
N ASN A 29 -3.20 -2.52 -26.52
CA ASN A 29 -4.65 -2.68 -26.61
C ASN A 29 -5.37 -1.44 -27.19
N ASP A 30 -4.64 -0.48 -27.78
CA ASP A 30 -5.18 0.77 -28.35
C ASP A 30 -6.13 1.54 -27.40
N PHE A 31 -5.88 1.45 -26.09
CA PHE A 31 -6.77 1.98 -25.06
C PHE A 31 -6.51 3.47 -24.79
N GLN A 32 -7.53 4.31 -25.00
CA GLN A 32 -7.47 5.77 -24.82
C GLN A 32 -8.26 6.29 -23.59
N GLY A 33 -8.83 5.37 -22.79
CA GLY A 33 -9.67 5.71 -21.64
C GLY A 33 -8.90 5.92 -20.32
N LYS A 34 -9.66 6.08 -19.24
CA LYS A 34 -9.14 6.04 -17.86
C LYS A 34 -9.26 4.62 -17.31
N SER A 35 -8.22 4.14 -16.63
CA SER A 35 -8.17 2.82 -15.98
C SER A 35 -7.36 2.91 -14.69
N GLN A 36 -7.64 2.00 -13.75
CA GLN A 36 -6.99 2.03 -12.43
C GLN A 36 -5.52 1.64 -12.48
N LEU A 37 -5.05 1.03 -13.58
CA LEU A 37 -3.62 0.86 -13.85
C LEU A 37 -2.89 2.21 -13.91
N GLY A 38 -3.55 3.26 -14.42
CA GLY A 38 -2.95 4.59 -14.51
C GLY A 38 -2.61 5.17 -13.14
N THR A 39 -3.40 4.84 -12.12
CA THR A 39 -3.18 5.25 -10.73
C THR A 39 -2.46 4.21 -9.88
N LEU A 40 -2.26 2.99 -10.38
CA LEU A 40 -1.65 1.90 -9.59
C LEU A 40 -0.24 2.27 -9.15
N HIS A 41 0.58 2.77 -10.07
CA HIS A 41 1.97 3.12 -9.76
C HIS A 41 2.06 4.20 -8.67
N THR A 42 1.20 5.22 -8.68
CA THR A 42 1.21 6.26 -7.66
C THR A 42 0.80 5.72 -6.29
N HIS A 43 -0.19 4.83 -6.22
CA HIS A 43 -0.59 4.20 -4.95
C HIS A 43 0.51 3.31 -4.39
N ILE A 44 1.21 2.54 -5.23
CA ILE A 44 2.35 1.73 -4.79
C ILE A 44 3.48 2.62 -4.25
N LEU A 45 3.83 3.69 -4.96
CA LEU A 45 4.93 4.57 -4.57
C LEU A 45 4.59 5.36 -3.30
N ILE A 46 3.38 5.92 -3.19
CA ILE A 46 3.00 6.74 -2.03
C ILE A 46 2.70 5.87 -0.80
N LEU A 47 1.80 4.89 -0.93
CA LEU A 47 1.34 4.08 0.21
C LEU A 47 2.29 2.94 0.57
N GLY A 48 3.15 2.52 -0.36
CA GLY A 48 4.19 1.53 -0.15
C GLY A 48 5.54 2.18 0.12
N MET A 49 6.18 2.78 -0.89
CA MET A 49 7.55 3.29 -0.74
C MET A 49 7.63 4.46 0.25
N PHE A 50 6.97 5.58 -0.02
CA PHE A 50 7.09 6.79 0.80
C PHE A 50 6.54 6.59 2.21
N PHE A 51 5.39 5.94 2.36
CA PHE A 51 4.84 5.63 3.68
C PHE A 51 5.84 4.81 4.52
N PHE A 52 6.46 3.75 3.98
CA PHE A 52 7.42 2.97 4.76
C PHE A 52 8.77 3.70 5.00
N LEU A 53 9.16 4.65 4.16
CA LEU A 53 10.27 5.56 4.46
C LEU A 53 9.94 6.50 5.62
N ILE A 54 8.71 7.02 5.68
CA ILE A 54 8.24 7.82 6.83
C ILE A 54 8.21 6.96 8.09
N VAL A 55 7.67 5.74 8.01
CA VAL A 55 7.67 4.79 9.14
C VAL A 55 9.10 4.46 9.59
N LEU A 56 10.06 4.39 8.68
CA LEU A 56 11.48 4.22 9.02
C LEU A 56 12.03 5.40 9.83
N LEU A 57 11.69 6.64 9.45
CA LEU A 57 12.08 7.83 10.21
C LEU A 57 11.43 7.84 11.60
N LEU A 58 10.14 7.52 11.69
CA LEU A 58 9.42 7.42 12.96
C LEU A 58 9.94 6.29 13.85
N GLU A 59 10.30 5.15 13.27
CA GLU A 59 10.96 4.05 13.97
C GLU A 59 12.31 4.50 14.56
N LYS A 60 13.09 5.27 13.79
CA LYS A 60 14.37 5.81 14.26
C LYS A 60 14.20 6.81 15.41
N ALA A 61 13.16 7.64 15.36
CA ALA A 61 12.88 8.66 16.37
C ALA A 61 12.26 8.07 17.65
N PHE A 62 11.25 7.20 17.52
CA PHE A 62 10.37 6.78 18.61
C PHE A 62 10.48 5.30 18.98
N LYS A 63 11.32 4.52 18.30
CA LYS A 63 11.45 3.07 18.53
C LYS A 63 10.09 2.34 18.47
N LEU A 64 9.27 2.67 17.46
CA LEU A 64 7.93 2.12 17.23
C LEU A 64 7.87 0.60 17.42
N SER A 65 8.90 -0.12 16.96
CA SER A 65 8.98 -1.58 17.00
C SER A 65 9.02 -2.20 18.40
N GLU A 66 9.32 -1.43 19.44
CA GLU A 66 9.22 -1.86 20.83
C GLU A 66 7.76 -1.94 21.31
N HIS A 67 6.82 -1.30 20.62
CA HIS A 67 5.41 -1.35 20.99
C HIS A 67 4.73 -2.64 20.52
N LYS A 68 3.89 -3.25 21.37
CA LYS A 68 3.17 -4.52 21.09
C LYS A 68 2.31 -4.49 19.83
N HIS A 69 1.83 -3.32 19.42
CA HIS A 69 0.97 -3.16 18.24
C HIS A 69 1.74 -3.01 16.92
N TYR A 70 3.05 -2.75 16.95
CA TYR A 70 3.83 -2.54 15.73
C TYR A 70 3.80 -3.75 14.79
N LYS A 71 3.92 -4.97 15.32
CA LYS A 71 3.84 -6.20 14.51
C LYS A 71 2.47 -6.36 13.85
N LYS A 72 1.39 -6.03 14.55
CA LYS A 72 0.01 -6.08 14.02
C LYS A 72 -0.21 -5.05 12.92
N PHE A 73 0.21 -3.81 13.16
CA PHE A 73 0.24 -2.75 12.15
C PHE A 73 0.93 -3.24 10.88
N TYR A 74 2.18 -3.69 11.02
CA TYR A 74 3.00 -4.03 9.87
C TYR A 74 2.36 -5.15 9.05
N ALA A 75 1.83 -6.19 9.70
CA ALA A 75 1.18 -7.30 9.00
C ALA A 75 -0.11 -6.85 8.30
N LEU A 76 -1.04 -6.25 9.04
CA LEU A 76 -2.36 -5.87 8.52
C LEU A 76 -2.27 -4.79 7.44
N TYR A 77 -1.40 -3.81 7.60
CA TYR A 77 -1.20 -2.76 6.60
C TYR A 77 -0.63 -3.33 5.29
N ASN A 78 0.41 -4.17 5.34
CA ASN A 78 0.96 -4.78 4.12
C ASN A 78 -0.06 -5.72 3.45
N SER A 79 -0.84 -6.48 4.22
CA SER A 79 -1.91 -7.33 3.69
C SER A 79 -3.02 -6.50 3.03
N GLY A 80 -3.52 -5.47 3.70
CA GLY A 80 -4.54 -4.58 3.17
C GLY A 80 -4.08 -3.86 1.92
N LEU A 81 -2.87 -3.29 1.95
CA LEU A 81 -2.26 -2.65 0.78
C LEU A 81 -2.10 -3.64 -0.37
N GLY A 82 -1.59 -4.86 -0.10
CA GLY A 82 -1.46 -5.91 -1.11
C GLY A 82 -2.79 -6.25 -1.79
N ILE A 83 -3.87 -6.44 -1.00
CA ILE A 83 -5.21 -6.71 -1.54
C ILE A 83 -5.68 -5.53 -2.40
N THR A 84 -5.59 -4.30 -1.91
CA THR A 84 -6.01 -3.10 -2.65
C THR A 84 -5.27 -2.98 -3.97
N LEU A 85 -3.93 -3.15 -3.97
CA LEU A 85 -3.11 -3.05 -5.17
C LEU A 85 -3.42 -4.17 -6.18
N LEU A 86 -3.64 -5.39 -5.71
CA LEU A 86 -4.05 -6.50 -6.56
C LEU A 86 -5.41 -6.23 -7.22
N MET A 87 -6.37 -5.69 -6.47
CA MET A 87 -7.68 -5.35 -7.03
C MET A 87 -7.62 -4.19 -8.02
N MET A 88 -6.80 -3.17 -7.77
CA MET A 88 -6.54 -2.11 -8.75
C MET A 88 -5.92 -2.67 -10.04
N LEU A 89 -4.99 -3.61 -9.93
CA LEU A 89 -4.36 -4.27 -11.07
C LEU A 89 -5.38 -5.10 -11.86
N THR A 90 -6.14 -5.98 -11.21
CA THR A 90 -7.09 -6.87 -11.88
C THR A 90 -8.22 -6.08 -12.52
N HIS A 91 -8.85 -5.17 -11.78
CA HIS A 91 -9.96 -4.35 -12.29
C HIS A 91 -9.49 -3.42 -13.41
N GLY A 92 -8.30 -2.83 -13.29
CA GLY A 92 -7.76 -2.01 -14.35
C GLY A 92 -7.41 -2.81 -15.62
N ILE A 93 -6.89 -4.04 -15.51
CA ILE A 93 -6.65 -4.93 -16.66
C ILE A 93 -7.99 -5.22 -17.35
N MET A 94 -9.02 -5.56 -16.57
CA MET A 94 -10.36 -5.82 -17.11
C MET A 94 -10.93 -4.61 -17.84
N THR A 95 -10.73 -3.40 -17.29
CA THR A 95 -11.15 -2.13 -17.90
C THR A 95 -10.48 -1.93 -19.26
N VAL A 96 -9.17 -2.13 -19.35
CA VAL A 96 -8.44 -1.99 -20.62
C VAL A 96 -8.90 -3.02 -21.65
N LEU A 97 -9.24 -4.24 -21.22
CA LEU A 97 -9.75 -5.31 -22.07
C LEU A 97 -11.25 -5.18 -22.41
N GLY A 98 -11.93 -4.12 -21.96
CA GLY A 98 -13.37 -3.92 -22.18
C GLY A 98 -14.26 -4.97 -21.51
N LYS A 99 -13.77 -5.67 -20.48
CA LYS A 99 -14.54 -6.69 -19.75
C LYS A 99 -15.48 -6.03 -18.74
N ALA A 100 -16.69 -6.56 -18.63
CA ALA A 100 -17.67 -6.11 -17.65
C ALA A 100 -17.14 -6.27 -16.22
N ASP A 101 -17.46 -5.29 -15.38
CA ASP A 101 -17.08 -5.31 -13.97
C ASP A 101 -17.89 -6.33 -13.18
N SER A 102 -17.35 -6.78 -12.05
CA SER A 102 -18.01 -7.74 -11.17
C SER A 102 -18.19 -7.16 -9.78
N PRO A 103 -19.38 -7.31 -9.14
CA PRO A 103 -19.59 -6.92 -7.75
C PRO A 103 -18.56 -7.55 -6.78
N MET A 104 -18.01 -8.72 -7.14
CA MET A 104 -16.97 -9.38 -6.37
C MET A 104 -15.68 -8.54 -6.27
N ILE A 105 -15.33 -7.79 -7.32
CA ILE A 105 -14.15 -6.93 -7.35
C ILE A 105 -14.28 -5.81 -6.33
N ALA A 106 -15.44 -5.14 -6.31
CA ALA A 106 -15.76 -4.11 -5.33
C ALA A 106 -15.74 -4.67 -3.90
N GLY A 107 -16.29 -5.88 -3.69
CA GLY A 107 -16.27 -6.56 -2.39
C GLY A 107 -14.86 -6.83 -1.86
N ILE A 108 -13.97 -7.39 -2.68
CA ILE A 108 -12.59 -7.68 -2.28
C ILE A 108 -11.79 -6.37 -2.09
N ALA A 109 -12.03 -5.35 -2.92
CA ALA A 109 -11.43 -4.03 -2.72
C ALA A 109 -11.84 -3.42 -1.37
N GLY A 110 -13.08 -3.63 -0.94
CA GLY A 110 -13.56 -3.26 0.39
C GLY A 110 -12.80 -3.96 1.52
N LEU A 111 -12.47 -5.26 1.38
CA LEU A 111 -11.64 -5.98 2.36
C LEU A 111 -10.24 -5.37 2.49
N GLY A 112 -9.63 -4.95 1.38
CA GLY A 112 -8.36 -4.23 1.40
C GLY A 112 -8.42 -2.97 2.26
N HIS A 113 -9.49 -2.18 2.13
CA HIS A 113 -9.72 -0.98 2.93
C HIS A 113 -9.93 -1.29 4.42
N ILE A 114 -10.65 -2.36 4.75
CA ILE A 114 -10.85 -2.78 6.14
C ILE A 114 -9.50 -3.13 6.79
N PHE A 115 -8.66 -3.91 6.10
CA PHE A 115 -7.34 -4.28 6.60
C PHE A 115 -6.41 -3.07 6.76
N LEU A 116 -6.42 -2.14 5.78
CA LEU A 116 -5.69 -0.88 5.88
C LEU A 116 -6.14 -0.05 7.09
N THR A 117 -7.45 0.06 7.30
CA THR A 117 -8.03 0.82 8.42
C THR A 117 -7.58 0.26 9.76
N ILE A 118 -7.70 -1.06 9.95
CA ILE A 118 -7.27 -1.72 11.19
C ILE A 118 -5.74 -1.61 11.37
N GLY A 119 -4.97 -1.78 10.28
CA GLY A 119 -3.52 -1.62 10.27
C GLY A 119 -3.08 -0.22 10.71
N LEU A 120 -3.71 0.83 10.16
CA LEU A 120 -3.47 2.22 10.55
C LEU A 120 -3.90 2.51 11.99
N GLY A 121 -5.00 1.91 12.47
CA GLY A 121 -5.38 1.97 13.88
C GLY A 121 -4.26 1.46 14.80
N PHE A 122 -3.67 0.31 14.49
CA PHE A 122 -2.52 -0.20 15.24
C PHE A 122 -1.25 0.66 15.09
N PHE A 123 -1.06 1.30 13.93
CA PHE A 123 0.06 2.23 13.71
C PHE A 123 -0.04 3.42 14.66
N PHE A 124 -1.18 4.11 14.69
CA PHE A 124 -1.38 5.26 15.56
C PHE A 124 -1.37 4.86 17.03
N ALA A 125 -1.92 3.70 17.40
CA ALA A 125 -1.83 3.20 18.77
C ALA A 125 -0.36 2.97 19.20
N ALA A 126 0.50 2.48 18.31
CA ALA A 126 1.93 2.33 18.59
C ALA A 126 2.65 3.69 18.66
N LEU A 127 2.32 4.61 17.76
CA LEU A 127 2.91 5.94 17.72
C LEU A 127 2.57 6.76 18.97
N MET A 128 1.30 6.86 19.33
CA MET A 128 0.85 7.55 20.55
C MET A 128 1.50 6.96 21.81
N GLY A 129 1.58 5.62 21.88
CA GLY A 129 2.20 4.94 23.03
C GLY A 129 3.69 5.23 23.19
N GLN A 130 4.44 5.34 22.08
CA GLN A 130 5.89 5.61 22.14
C GLN A 130 6.23 7.09 22.30
N VAL A 131 5.49 7.98 21.63
CA VAL A 131 5.66 9.44 21.78
C VAL A 131 5.40 9.83 23.24
N GLY A 132 4.26 9.41 23.81
CA GLY A 132 3.92 9.72 25.20
C GLY A 132 4.83 9.06 26.25
N LYS A 133 5.61 8.04 25.88
CA LYS A 133 6.65 7.46 26.75
C LYS A 133 7.91 8.31 26.75
N GLN A 134 8.30 8.89 25.61
CA GLN A 134 9.46 9.78 25.51
C GLN A 134 9.23 11.13 26.20
N GLU A 135 8.02 11.68 26.14
CA GLU A 135 7.69 12.94 26.84
C GLU A 135 7.77 12.83 28.37
N LYS A 136 7.68 11.61 28.91
CA LYS A 136 7.73 11.32 30.36
C LYS A 136 9.12 10.90 30.86
N ALA A 137 10.09 10.77 29.96
CA ALA A 137 11.45 10.31 30.25
C ALA A 137 12.42 11.49 30.29
#